data_AF-A0A2V8P3A8-F1
#
_entry.id   AF-A0A2V8P3A8-F1
#
_cell.length_a   1.000
_cell.length_b   1.000
_cell.length_c   1.000
_cell.angle_alpha   90.00
_cell.angle_beta   90.00
_cell.angle_gamma   90.00
#
_symmetry.space_group_name_H-M   'P 1'
#
loop_
_entity.id
_entity.type
_entity.pdbx_description
1 polymer ?
#
loop_
_entity_poly.entity_id
_entity_poly.type
_entity_poly.pdbx_seq_one_letter_code
_entity_poly.pdbx_strand_id
1 'polypeptide(L)'
;MRQSFFCVAALCLLISLTYTAYAQTGPGAQASEPKNIAPVNSNTTKSEPKEDAEAARIIRERRANAQSLLISLASDAGSFKDQRLRARTLARVADALWETDPERGRTLFRRAWDAAETADKESQQRLQEEIQQQKAKTGGNAAVSGPPDLRGEVLRLAARRDRALGEEFLGKLKSEKQQESIEAADKLKSNPLNASETQGQRLNLARQLLDTDVERALQFADPALGSVTMDALDFLSYLRERDAAA
;
A
#
# COMPACT_ATOMS: atom_id res chain seq x y z
N MET A 1 -2.56 -25.39 38.78
CA MET A 1 -3.75 -24.64 39.24
C MET A 1 -3.30 -23.54 40.18
N ARG A 2 -3.85 -22.34 39.99
CA ARG A 2 -3.77 -21.14 40.86
C ARG A 2 -2.44 -20.38 40.86
N GLN A 3 -2.28 -19.50 39.85
CA GLN A 3 -1.62 -18.19 40.00
C GLN A 3 -1.81 -17.36 38.72
N SER A 4 -3.05 -16.98 38.47
CA SER A 4 -3.46 -15.99 37.49
C SER A 4 -4.71 -15.39 38.09
N PHE A 5 -4.77 -14.07 38.35
CA PHE A 5 -6.01 -13.26 38.45
C PHE A 5 -5.84 -11.87 39.12
N PHE A 6 -4.64 -11.38 39.44
CA PHE A 6 -4.51 -10.11 40.21
C PHE A 6 -3.92 -8.88 39.49
N CYS A 7 -3.70 -8.89 38.18
CA CYS A 7 -3.11 -7.72 37.47
C CYS A 7 -3.97 -7.09 36.36
N VAL A 8 -5.30 -7.25 36.38
CA VAL A 8 -6.19 -6.68 35.34
C VAL A 8 -7.02 -5.48 35.83
N ALA A 9 -6.98 -5.12 37.12
CA ALA A 9 -7.86 -4.09 37.68
C ALA A 9 -7.26 -2.67 37.82
N ALA A 10 -6.00 -2.44 37.42
CA ALA A 10 -5.30 -1.16 37.70
C ALA A 10 -4.99 -0.28 36.48
N LEU A 11 -5.37 -0.67 35.26
CA LEU A 11 -5.06 0.09 34.03
C LEU A 11 -6.30 0.61 33.28
N CYS A 12 -7.46 0.69 33.95
CA CYS A 12 -8.70 1.22 33.38
C CYS A 12 -9.07 2.64 33.91
N LEU A 13 -8.16 3.33 34.61
CA LEU A 13 -8.42 4.63 35.25
C LEU A 13 -7.62 5.81 34.66
N LEU A 14 -7.08 5.68 33.45
CA LEU A 14 -6.33 6.76 32.77
C LEU A 14 -6.86 7.14 31.38
N ILE A 15 -8.11 6.79 31.04
CA ILE A 15 -8.72 7.11 29.72
C ILE A 15 -9.89 8.12 29.85
N SER A 16 -10.20 8.63 31.04
CA SER A 16 -11.41 9.40 31.30
C SER A 16 -11.22 10.92 31.54
N LEU A 17 -10.20 11.56 30.95
CA LEU A 17 -10.10 13.03 30.98
C LEU A 17 -9.43 13.62 29.72
N THR A 18 -10.22 13.81 28.65
CA THR A 18 -10.17 14.99 27.75
C THR A 18 -11.36 14.96 26.79
N TYR A 19 -12.55 15.33 27.29
CA TYR A 19 -13.67 15.75 26.44
C TYR A 19 -14.19 17.08 26.98
N THR A 20 -13.73 18.18 26.38
CA THR A 20 -14.34 19.52 26.48
C THR A 20 -14.63 19.95 25.04
N ALA A 21 -15.87 19.77 24.59
CA ALA A 21 -16.94 20.77 24.67
C ALA A 21 -16.67 21.98 23.77
N TYR A 22 -17.15 21.93 22.53
CA TYR A 22 -17.52 23.13 21.78
C TYR A 22 -19.03 23.12 21.56
N ALA A 23 -19.65 24.19 22.04
CA ALA A 23 -21.09 24.39 22.14
C ALA A 23 -21.73 24.72 20.79
N GLN A 24 -22.96 24.23 20.62
CA GLN A 24 -23.91 24.66 19.60
C GLN A 24 -24.45 26.07 19.94
N THR A 25 -24.46 26.97 18.96
CA THR A 25 -25.36 28.12 18.94
C THR A 25 -26.24 28.04 17.71
N GLY A 26 -27.55 27.95 17.95
CA GLY A 26 -28.62 27.95 16.97
C GLY A 26 -29.00 29.35 16.45
N PRO A 27 -30.11 29.46 15.69
CA PRO A 27 -30.22 30.29 14.49
C PRO A 27 -30.96 31.63 14.70
N GLY A 28 -30.71 32.58 13.80
CA GLY A 28 -31.47 33.83 13.69
C GLY A 28 -31.35 34.42 12.29
N ALA A 29 -32.50 34.63 11.65
CA ALA A 29 -32.66 35.05 10.27
C ALA A 29 -32.83 36.58 10.11
N GLN A 30 -32.72 37.02 8.85
CA GLN A 30 -33.19 38.29 8.24
C GLN A 30 -32.32 39.54 8.49
N ALA A 31 -31.58 40.05 7.51
CA ALA A 31 -31.97 40.81 6.30
C ALA A 31 -32.15 42.32 6.56
N SER A 32 -31.21 43.14 6.07
CA SER A 32 -31.43 44.34 5.23
C SER A 32 -30.16 45.16 4.97
N GLU A 33 -29.87 45.29 3.67
CA GLU A 33 -29.29 46.41 2.90
C GLU A 33 -27.89 47.04 3.15
N PRO A 34 -27.27 47.54 2.04
CA PRO A 34 -25.85 47.84 1.97
C PRO A 34 -25.56 49.33 2.21
N LYS A 35 -24.45 49.63 2.89
CA LYS A 35 -23.86 50.98 2.86
C LYS A 35 -22.38 50.93 2.52
N ASN A 36 -22.14 51.38 1.30
CA ASN A 36 -20.87 51.66 0.65
C ASN A 36 -20.06 52.70 1.43
N ILE A 37 -18.89 52.33 1.95
CA ILE A 37 -17.77 53.24 2.28
C ILE A 37 -16.45 52.50 1.98
N ALA A 38 -15.81 52.86 0.87
CA ALA A 38 -14.39 52.65 0.65
C ALA A 38 -13.57 53.79 1.31
N PRO A 39 -12.23 53.74 1.33
CA PRO A 39 -11.35 52.68 1.79
C PRO A 39 -10.45 53.23 2.93
N VAL A 40 -10.35 52.52 4.06
CA VAL A 40 -9.38 52.88 5.11
C VAL A 40 -8.11 52.06 4.92
N ASN A 41 -7.06 52.77 4.49
CA ASN A 41 -5.66 52.38 4.59
C ASN A 41 -5.38 51.67 5.93
N SER A 42 -5.11 50.38 5.87
CA SER A 42 -4.37 49.70 6.93
C SER A 42 -3.00 49.37 6.39
N ASN A 43 -2.04 50.17 6.87
CA ASN A 43 -0.63 49.97 6.69
C ASN A 43 -0.24 48.54 7.06
N THR A 44 0.49 47.94 6.12
CA THR A 44 1.55 46.96 6.31
C THR A 44 2.11 46.94 7.73
N THR A 45 1.71 45.94 8.53
CA THR A 45 2.48 45.51 9.71
C THR A 45 3.35 44.33 9.27
N LYS A 46 4.53 44.70 8.78
CA LYS A 46 5.62 43.81 8.38
C LYS A 46 6.26 43.21 9.64
N SER A 47 5.66 42.16 10.19
CA SER A 47 6.25 41.36 11.28
C SER A 47 6.23 39.85 11.05
N GLU A 48 5.86 39.38 9.86
CA GLU A 48 5.69 37.94 9.56
C GLU A 48 6.92 37.10 9.14
N PRO A 49 8.10 37.61 8.73
CA PRO A 49 9.15 36.70 8.23
C PRO A 49 9.81 35.80 9.29
N LYS A 50 9.74 36.17 10.58
CA LYS A 50 10.48 35.48 11.66
C LYS A 50 9.69 34.34 12.29
N GLU A 51 8.39 34.51 12.51
CA GLU A 51 7.52 33.48 13.08
C GLU A 51 7.33 32.30 12.11
N ASP A 52 7.15 32.59 10.83
CA ASP A 52 7.09 31.58 9.77
C ASP A 52 8.41 30.80 9.62
N ALA A 53 9.55 31.47 9.81
CA ALA A 53 10.86 30.84 9.77
C ALA A 53 11.08 29.88 10.94
N GLU A 54 10.64 30.25 12.15
CA GLU A 54 10.70 29.38 13.33
C GLU A 54 9.75 28.19 13.21
N ALA A 55 8.52 28.39 12.75
CA ALA A 55 7.57 27.31 12.48
C ALA A 55 8.12 26.31 11.44
N ALA A 56 8.72 26.81 10.36
CA ALA A 56 9.36 25.97 9.34
C ALA A 56 10.59 25.22 9.86
N ARG A 57 11.31 25.76 10.84
CA ARG A 57 12.42 25.05 11.51
C ARG A 57 11.89 23.91 12.39
N ILE A 58 10.87 24.17 13.20
CA ILE A 58 10.25 23.15 14.07
C ILE A 58 9.70 21.99 13.22
N ILE A 59 9.02 22.27 12.11
CA ILE A 59 8.52 21.23 11.21
C ILE A 59 9.67 20.40 10.62
N ARG A 60 10.77 21.04 10.22
CA ARG A 60 11.97 20.33 9.71
C ARG A 60 12.60 19.42 10.76
N GLU A 61 12.74 19.89 11.99
CA GLU A 61 13.29 19.10 13.09
C GLU A 61 12.39 17.90 13.42
N ARG A 62 11.06 18.10 13.45
CA ARG A 62 10.10 17.01 13.65
C ARG A 62 10.17 15.96 12.53
N ARG A 63 10.31 16.40 11.27
CA ARG A 63 10.46 15.49 10.12
C ARG A 63 11.77 14.71 10.20
N ALA A 64 12.88 15.35 10.54
CA ALA A 64 14.17 14.67 10.71
C ALA A 64 14.13 13.62 11.83
N ASN A 65 13.46 13.92 12.94
CA ASN A 65 13.26 12.96 14.02
C ASN A 65 12.35 11.78 13.59
N ALA A 66 11.22 12.06 12.93
CA ALA A 66 10.38 10.99 12.39
C ALA A 66 11.14 10.09 11.40
N GLN A 67 12.00 10.68 10.57
CA GLN A 67 12.84 9.94 9.64
C GLN A 67 13.84 9.01 10.35
N SER A 68 14.52 9.49 11.41
CA SER A 68 15.45 8.64 12.17
C SER A 68 14.74 7.47 12.85
N LEU A 69 13.53 7.68 13.36
CA LEU A 69 12.69 6.63 13.92
C LEU A 69 12.30 5.58 12.88
N LEU A 70 11.89 6.00 11.68
CA LEU A 70 11.58 5.09 10.59
C LEU A 70 12.79 4.27 10.15
N ILE A 71 13.97 4.88 10.08
CA ILE A 71 15.22 4.19 9.75
C ILE A 71 15.57 3.15 10.83
N SER A 72 15.43 3.51 12.11
CA SER A 72 15.61 2.56 13.22
C SER A 72 14.63 1.39 13.12
N LEU A 73 13.35 1.68 12.86
CA LEU A 73 12.33 0.64 12.70
C LEU A 73 12.64 -0.29 11.52
N ALA A 74 13.14 0.23 10.41
CA ALA A 74 13.55 -0.59 9.28
C ALA A 74 14.74 -1.51 9.63
N SER A 75 15.69 -1.04 10.43
CA SER A 75 16.80 -1.85 10.93
C SER A 75 16.27 -2.98 11.82
N ASP A 76 15.38 -2.67 12.76
CA ASP A 76 14.79 -3.63 13.69
C ASP A 76 13.94 -4.67 12.95
N ALA A 77 13.14 -4.24 11.97
CA ALA A 77 12.34 -5.13 11.13
C ALA A 77 13.17 -6.18 10.40
N GLY A 78 14.42 -5.85 10.05
CA GLY A 78 15.38 -6.79 9.47
C GLY A 78 15.69 -7.99 10.37
N SER A 79 15.47 -7.89 11.68
CA SER A 79 15.68 -8.97 12.66
C SER A 79 14.45 -9.83 12.92
N PHE A 80 13.28 -9.47 12.38
CA PHE A 80 12.02 -10.18 12.66
C PHE A 80 12.03 -11.60 12.12
N LYS A 81 11.71 -12.60 12.95
CA LYS A 81 11.63 -14.00 12.51
C LYS A 81 10.46 -14.25 11.56
N ASP A 82 9.36 -13.53 11.77
CA ASP A 82 8.19 -13.59 10.89
C ASP A 82 8.44 -12.78 9.62
N GLN A 83 8.61 -13.50 8.49
CA GLN A 83 8.85 -12.90 7.18
C GLN A 83 7.66 -12.07 6.69
N ARG A 84 6.43 -12.41 7.08
CA ARG A 84 5.23 -11.67 6.69
C ARG A 84 5.23 -10.27 7.31
N LEU A 85 5.53 -10.23 8.60
CA LEU A 85 5.63 -8.96 9.33
C LEU A 85 6.81 -8.15 8.80
N ARG A 86 7.97 -8.79 8.60
CA ARG A 86 9.16 -8.15 8.01
C ARG A 86 8.85 -7.49 6.67
N ALA A 87 8.24 -8.21 5.73
CA ALA A 87 7.91 -7.70 4.41
C ALA A 87 6.99 -6.47 4.49
N ARG A 88 5.90 -6.57 5.27
CA ARG A 88 4.95 -5.46 5.43
C ARG A 88 5.58 -4.24 6.08
N THR A 89 6.31 -4.41 7.18
CA THR A 89 6.96 -3.30 7.87
C THR A 89 7.95 -2.59 6.96
N LEU A 90 8.82 -3.34 6.27
CA LEU A 90 9.80 -2.76 5.35
C LEU A 90 9.13 -2.03 4.19
N ALA A 91 8.07 -2.59 3.59
CA ALA A 91 7.35 -1.94 2.49
C ALA A 91 6.66 -0.63 2.93
N ARG A 92 6.08 -0.60 4.13
CA ARG A 92 5.42 0.62 4.66
C ARG A 92 6.45 1.70 5.02
N VAL A 93 7.58 1.31 5.59
CA VAL A 93 8.67 2.26 5.86
C VAL A 93 9.26 2.78 4.56
N ALA A 94 9.44 1.93 3.55
CA ALA A 94 9.89 2.35 2.21
C ALA A 94 8.95 3.38 1.57
N ASP A 95 7.64 3.12 1.62
CA ASP A 95 6.61 4.04 1.11
C ASP A 95 6.62 5.40 1.84
N ALA A 96 6.82 5.40 3.15
CA ALA A 96 6.89 6.62 3.97
C ALA A 96 8.17 7.42 3.74
N LEU A 97 9.31 6.75 3.55
CA LEU A 97 10.60 7.40 3.32
C LEU A 97 10.78 7.93 1.90
N TRP A 98 9.93 7.51 0.96
CA TRP A 98 10.10 7.79 -0.47
C TRP A 98 10.25 9.27 -0.82
N GLU A 99 9.45 10.14 -0.19
CA GLU A 99 9.47 11.59 -0.43
C GLU A 99 10.78 12.26 0.02
N THR A 100 11.51 11.63 0.95
CA THR A 100 12.70 12.20 1.59
C THR A 100 14.01 11.54 1.13
N ASP A 101 14.00 10.22 0.94
CA ASP A 101 15.16 9.42 0.57
C ASP A 101 14.70 8.25 -0.32
N PRO A 102 14.55 8.50 -1.64
CA PRO A 102 14.05 7.49 -2.57
C PRO A 102 15.03 6.34 -2.76
N GLU A 103 16.34 6.57 -2.65
CA GLU A 103 17.36 5.51 -2.78
C GLU A 103 17.27 4.50 -1.65
N ARG A 104 17.10 4.98 -0.42
CA ARG A 104 16.85 4.10 0.73
C ARG A 104 15.50 3.41 0.59
N GLY A 105 14.47 4.11 0.13
CA GLY A 105 13.16 3.53 -0.20
C GLY A 105 13.28 2.34 -1.16
N ARG A 106 14.02 2.48 -2.26
CA ARG A 106 14.28 1.40 -3.24
C ARG A 106 14.94 0.19 -2.58
N THR A 107 15.95 0.41 -1.75
CA THR A 107 16.64 -0.67 -1.04
C THR A 107 15.70 -1.39 -0.09
N LEU A 108 14.86 -0.66 0.65
CA LEU A 108 13.89 -1.24 1.56
C LEU A 108 12.80 -2.03 0.83
N PHE A 109 12.33 -1.55 -0.32
CA PHE A 109 11.38 -2.30 -1.14
C PHE A 109 11.97 -3.61 -1.66
N ARG A 110 13.24 -3.64 -2.11
CA ARG A 110 13.89 -4.90 -2.51
C ARG A 110 14.00 -5.88 -1.35
N ARG A 111 14.39 -5.41 -0.16
CA ARG A 111 14.40 -6.25 1.06
C ARG A 111 13.01 -6.74 1.45
N ALA A 112 11.98 -5.90 1.29
CA ALA A 112 10.60 -6.28 1.54
C ALA A 112 10.13 -7.35 0.56
N TRP A 113 10.54 -7.26 -0.71
CA TRP A 113 10.29 -8.24 -1.75
C TRP A 113 10.91 -9.60 -1.41
N ASP A 114 12.18 -9.64 -1.06
CA ASP A 114 12.88 -10.88 -0.70
C ASP A 114 12.23 -11.57 0.52
N ALA A 115 11.78 -10.78 1.50
CA ALA A 115 11.03 -11.29 2.65
C ALA A 115 9.64 -11.81 2.24
N ALA A 116 8.95 -11.13 1.31
CA ALA A 116 7.66 -11.55 0.79
C ALA A 116 7.77 -12.87 -0.01
N GLU A 117 8.80 -13.02 -0.85
CA GLU A 117 9.09 -14.27 -1.57
C GLU A 117 9.27 -15.44 -0.59
N THR A 118 10.05 -15.23 0.47
CA THR A 118 10.27 -16.25 1.50
C THR A 118 8.97 -16.61 2.20
N ALA A 119 8.19 -15.60 2.60
CA ALA A 119 6.91 -15.79 3.28
C ALA A 119 5.86 -16.50 2.41
N ASP A 120 5.79 -16.18 1.13
CA ASP A 120 4.89 -16.81 0.17
C ASP A 120 5.28 -18.28 -0.02
N LYS A 121 6.57 -18.58 -0.22
CA LYS A 121 7.10 -19.96 -0.32
C LYS A 121 6.77 -20.79 0.93
N GLU A 122 7.03 -20.26 2.12
CA GLU A 122 6.67 -20.93 3.38
C GLU A 122 5.16 -21.15 3.49
N SER A 123 4.35 -20.18 3.05
CA SER A 123 2.88 -20.30 3.12
C SER A 123 2.33 -21.34 2.17
N GLN A 124 2.89 -21.44 0.96
CA GLN A 124 2.52 -22.45 -0.02
C GLN A 124 2.90 -23.85 0.45
N GLN A 125 4.08 -24.02 1.04
CA GLN A 125 4.50 -25.30 1.63
C GLN A 125 3.53 -25.75 2.73
N ARG A 126 3.23 -24.86 3.68
CA ARG A 126 2.27 -25.16 4.77
C ARG A 126 0.89 -25.50 4.23
N LEU A 127 0.43 -24.80 3.21
CA LEU A 127 -0.84 -25.08 2.54
C LEU A 127 -0.84 -26.46 1.88
N GLN A 128 0.22 -26.84 1.18
CA GLN A 128 0.34 -28.15 0.57
C GLN A 128 0.34 -29.27 1.62
N GLU A 129 1.07 -29.09 2.72
CA GLU A 129 1.06 -30.01 3.86
C GLU A 129 -0.34 -30.14 4.47
N GLU A 130 -1.05 -29.04 4.67
CA GLU A 130 -2.42 -29.04 5.20
C GLU A 130 -3.38 -29.77 4.24
N ILE A 131 -3.29 -29.51 2.93
CA ILE A 131 -4.08 -30.22 1.91
C ILE A 131 -3.79 -31.71 1.94
N GLN A 132 -2.52 -32.12 2.05
CA GLN A 132 -2.14 -33.54 2.13
C GLN A 132 -2.71 -34.20 3.40
N GLN A 133 -2.60 -33.53 4.55
CA GLN A 133 -3.16 -34.02 5.81
C GLN A 133 -4.68 -34.12 5.78
N GLN A 134 -5.37 -33.13 5.20
CA GLN A 134 -6.82 -33.14 5.07
C GLN A 134 -7.30 -34.19 4.06
N LYS A 135 -6.58 -34.40 2.95
CA LYS A 135 -6.87 -35.49 2.00
C LYS A 135 -6.78 -36.85 2.67
N ALA A 136 -5.76 -37.08 3.50
CA ALA A 136 -5.60 -38.32 4.25
C ALA A 136 -6.72 -38.55 5.29
N LYS A 137 -7.31 -37.48 5.85
CA LYS A 137 -8.34 -37.56 6.90
C LYS A 137 -9.79 -37.59 6.36
N THR A 138 -10.08 -36.83 5.29
CA THR A 138 -11.46 -36.51 4.87
C THR A 138 -11.80 -37.02 3.46
N GLY A 139 -10.84 -37.63 2.74
CA GLY A 139 -11.13 -38.35 1.50
C GLY A 139 -11.38 -37.50 0.25
N GLY A 140 -11.00 -36.21 0.23
CA GLY A 140 -10.82 -35.48 -1.03
C GLY A 140 -11.29 -34.03 -1.09
N ASN A 141 -12.19 -33.59 -0.19
CA ASN A 141 -12.70 -32.21 -0.23
C ASN A 141 -12.10 -31.36 0.89
N ALA A 142 -11.03 -30.65 0.55
CA ALA A 142 -10.41 -29.62 1.38
C ALA A 142 -10.74 -28.24 0.78
N ALA A 143 -11.59 -27.45 1.45
CA ALA A 143 -11.79 -26.05 1.13
C ALA A 143 -10.77 -25.23 1.92
N VAL A 144 -9.61 -24.92 1.32
CA VAL A 144 -8.57 -24.14 1.97
C VAL A 144 -8.53 -22.73 1.40
N SER A 145 -8.46 -21.73 2.28
CA SER A 145 -8.28 -20.34 1.89
C SER A 145 -6.88 -20.15 1.29
N GLY A 146 -6.80 -19.43 0.17
CA GLY A 146 -5.53 -19.17 -0.51
C GLY A 146 -4.53 -18.44 0.41
N PRO A 147 -3.22 -18.66 0.22
CA PRO A 147 -2.22 -17.98 1.02
C PRO A 147 -2.26 -16.46 0.73
N PRO A 148 -1.95 -15.62 1.73
CA PRO A 148 -1.90 -14.18 1.53
C PRO A 148 -0.81 -13.82 0.51
N ASP A 149 -1.16 -13.02 -0.51
CA ASP A 149 -0.23 -12.58 -1.56
C ASP A 149 0.57 -11.34 -1.10
N LEU A 150 1.71 -11.58 -0.45
CA LEU A 150 2.57 -10.50 0.05
C LEU A 150 3.37 -9.86 -1.05
N ARG A 151 3.80 -10.64 -2.05
CA ARG A 151 4.49 -10.10 -3.24
C ARG A 151 3.60 -9.10 -3.98
N GLY A 152 2.31 -9.40 -4.16
CA GLY A 152 1.35 -8.45 -4.73
C GLY A 152 1.24 -7.15 -3.94
N GLU A 153 1.23 -7.20 -2.59
CA GLU A 153 1.19 -5.99 -1.75
C GLU A 153 2.44 -5.13 -1.94
N VAL A 154 3.64 -5.74 -1.90
CA VAL A 154 4.91 -5.04 -2.09
C VAL A 154 5.02 -4.46 -3.51
N LEU A 155 4.65 -5.24 -4.53
CA LEU A 155 4.62 -4.79 -5.92
C LEU A 155 3.77 -3.55 -6.08
N ARG A 156 2.56 -3.55 -5.52
CA ARG A 156 1.64 -2.41 -5.64
C ARG A 156 2.21 -1.14 -4.99
N LEU A 157 2.81 -1.25 -3.81
CA LEU A 157 3.44 -0.11 -3.14
C LEU A 157 4.67 0.40 -3.91
N ALA A 158 5.50 -0.50 -4.42
CA ALA A 158 6.67 -0.17 -5.23
C ALA A 158 6.27 0.50 -6.54
N ALA A 159 5.31 -0.06 -7.28
CA ALA A 159 4.85 0.42 -8.58
C ALA A 159 4.23 1.81 -8.52
N ARG A 160 3.56 2.15 -7.41
CA ARG A 160 3.04 3.50 -7.16
C ARG A 160 4.16 4.55 -7.06
N ARG A 161 5.33 4.16 -6.58
CA ARG A 161 6.45 5.08 -6.30
C ARG A 161 7.46 5.14 -7.43
N ASP A 162 7.80 4.00 -8.00
CA ASP A 162 8.78 3.86 -9.04
C ASP A 162 8.35 2.82 -10.07
N ARG A 163 8.18 3.29 -11.31
CA ARG A 163 7.86 2.42 -12.45
C ARG A 163 8.93 1.37 -12.68
N ALA A 164 10.21 1.73 -12.60
CA ALA A 164 11.31 0.81 -12.87
C ALA A 164 11.33 -0.34 -11.84
N LEU A 165 11.06 -0.02 -10.58
CA LEU A 165 10.98 -1.00 -9.50
C LEU A 165 9.75 -1.92 -9.65
N GLY A 166 8.59 -1.36 -10.03
CA GLY A 166 7.40 -2.16 -10.34
C GLY A 166 7.62 -3.13 -11.51
N GLU A 167 8.33 -2.70 -12.55
CA GLU A 167 8.69 -3.56 -13.69
C GLU A 167 9.73 -4.63 -13.30
N GLU A 168 10.69 -4.31 -12.43
CA GLU A 168 11.65 -5.28 -11.87
C GLU A 168 10.90 -6.43 -11.17
N PHE A 169 9.96 -6.09 -10.28
CA PHE A 169 9.20 -7.07 -9.50
C PHE A 169 8.19 -7.84 -10.35
N LEU A 170 7.52 -7.18 -11.31
CA LEU A 170 6.73 -7.88 -12.32
C LEU A 170 7.58 -8.87 -13.12
N GLY A 171 8.81 -8.50 -13.48
CA GLY A 171 9.76 -9.39 -14.14
C GLY A 171 10.05 -10.64 -13.31
N LYS A 172 10.33 -10.47 -12.01
CA LYS A 172 10.59 -11.58 -11.07
C LYS A 172 9.41 -12.54 -10.95
N LEU A 173 8.18 -12.02 -10.81
CA LEU A 173 6.97 -12.85 -10.77
C LEU A 173 6.79 -13.69 -12.04
N LYS A 174 7.10 -13.13 -13.21
CA LYS A 174 7.03 -13.85 -14.48
C LYS A 174 8.05 -14.98 -14.54
N SER A 175 9.29 -14.71 -14.15
CA SER A 175 10.35 -15.74 -14.17
C SER A 175 10.05 -16.89 -13.21
N GLU A 176 9.55 -16.62 -12.01
CA GLU A 176 9.20 -17.67 -11.05
C GLU A 176 8.04 -18.53 -11.56
N LYS A 177 7.01 -17.92 -12.16
CA LYS A 177 5.84 -18.65 -12.67
C LYS A 177 6.14 -19.42 -13.97
N GLN A 178 7.02 -18.89 -14.82
CA GLN A 178 7.56 -19.64 -15.95
C GLN A 178 8.35 -20.85 -15.47
N GLN A 179 9.17 -20.71 -14.44
CA GLN A 179 9.92 -21.83 -13.86
C GLN A 179 8.97 -22.90 -13.29
N GLU A 180 7.95 -22.51 -12.53
CA GLU A 180 6.92 -23.42 -12.02
C GLU A 180 6.14 -24.12 -13.14
N SER A 181 5.81 -23.43 -14.23
CA SER A 181 5.08 -24.02 -15.36
C SER A 181 5.93 -24.96 -16.23
N ILE A 182 7.24 -24.72 -16.34
CA ILE A 182 8.19 -25.63 -17.00
C ILE A 182 8.36 -26.91 -16.16
N GLU A 183 8.40 -26.78 -14.84
CA GLU A 183 8.47 -27.93 -13.92
C GLU A 183 7.14 -28.71 -13.87
N ALA A 184 6.01 -28.03 -14.09
CA ALA A 184 4.67 -28.62 -14.11
C ALA A 184 4.16 -28.99 -15.51
N ALA A 185 5.03 -29.10 -16.52
CA ALA A 185 4.65 -29.23 -17.91
C ALA A 185 3.83 -30.50 -18.22
N ASP A 186 2.51 -30.40 -18.08
CA ASP A 186 1.54 -30.89 -19.05
C ASP A 186 0.17 -30.22 -18.79
N LYS A 187 -0.46 -29.70 -19.85
CA LYS A 187 -1.79 -29.05 -19.91
C LYS A 187 -1.82 -27.53 -19.68
N LEU A 188 -1.88 -26.78 -20.77
CA LEU A 188 -3.11 -26.10 -21.23
C LEU A 188 -2.87 -25.43 -22.58
N LYS A 189 -3.67 -25.81 -23.58
CA LYS A 189 -3.77 -25.12 -24.87
C LYS A 189 -4.29 -23.71 -24.62
N SER A 190 -3.48 -22.68 -24.88
CA SER A 190 -3.85 -21.27 -24.69
C SER A 190 -4.90 -20.85 -25.71
N ASN A 191 -6.08 -20.43 -25.26
CA ASN A 191 -7.04 -19.72 -26.10
C ASN A 191 -6.43 -18.38 -26.57
N PRO A 192 -6.59 -17.99 -27.85
CA PRO A 192 -6.01 -16.75 -28.40
C PRO A 192 -6.63 -15.45 -27.85
N LEU A 193 -7.73 -15.55 -27.09
CA LEU A 193 -8.39 -14.41 -26.43
C LEU A 193 -7.96 -14.21 -24.97
N ASN A 194 -7.25 -15.18 -24.40
CA ASN A 194 -6.69 -15.02 -23.05
C ASN A 194 -5.40 -14.22 -23.16
N ALA A 195 -5.28 -13.16 -22.37
CA ALA A 195 -4.04 -12.43 -22.25
C ALA A 195 -2.92 -13.40 -21.85
N SER A 196 -1.69 -13.15 -22.31
CA SER A 196 -0.56 -13.85 -21.70
C SER A 196 -0.61 -13.58 -20.20
N GLU A 197 -0.26 -14.56 -19.38
CA GLU A 197 -0.31 -14.42 -17.92
C GLU A 197 0.40 -13.15 -17.43
N THR A 198 1.48 -12.78 -18.13
CA THR A 198 2.26 -11.58 -17.90
C THR A 198 1.50 -10.27 -18.18
N GLN A 199 0.63 -10.26 -19.20
CA GLN A 199 -0.25 -9.14 -19.54
C GLN A 199 -1.40 -9.06 -18.55
N GLY A 200 -2.01 -10.20 -18.17
CA GLY A 200 -3.07 -10.25 -17.17
C GLY A 200 -2.62 -9.69 -15.80
N GLN A 201 -1.43 -10.09 -15.31
CA GLN A 201 -0.85 -9.56 -14.08
C GLN A 201 -0.60 -8.05 -14.15
N ARG A 202 -0.07 -7.58 -15.28
CA ARG A 202 0.19 -6.17 -15.52
C ARG A 202 -1.09 -5.34 -15.55
N LEU A 203 -2.14 -5.83 -16.22
CA LEU A 203 -3.44 -5.17 -16.27
C LEU A 203 -4.16 -5.19 -14.92
N ASN A 204 -4.01 -6.26 -14.14
CA ASN A 204 -4.50 -6.32 -12.76
C ASN A 204 -3.79 -5.30 -11.87
N LEU A 205 -2.46 -5.17 -11.98
CA LEU A 205 -1.71 -4.13 -11.26
C LEU A 205 -2.16 -2.73 -11.69
N ALA A 206 -2.30 -2.49 -12.99
CA ALA A 206 -2.78 -1.21 -13.51
C ALA A 206 -4.17 -0.88 -12.97
N ARG A 207 -5.09 -1.85 -12.93
CA ARG A 207 -6.43 -1.67 -12.36
C ARG A 207 -6.39 -1.30 -10.88
N GLN A 208 -5.51 -1.92 -10.09
CA GLN A 208 -5.32 -1.55 -8.68
C GLN A 208 -4.73 -0.15 -8.51
N LEU A 209 -3.95 0.33 -9.47
CA LEU A 209 -3.38 1.68 -9.44
C LEU A 209 -4.40 2.74 -9.86
N LEU A 210 -5.39 2.42 -10.72
CA LEU A 210 -6.40 3.37 -11.20
C LEU A 210 -7.13 4.11 -10.08
N ASP A 211 -7.38 3.46 -8.94
CA ASP A 211 -8.06 4.07 -7.79
C ASP A 211 -7.22 5.14 -7.09
N THR A 212 -5.90 5.17 -7.32
CA THR A 212 -4.96 6.04 -6.60
C THR A 212 -4.12 6.94 -7.50
N ASP A 213 -3.77 6.48 -8.70
CA ASP A 213 -2.86 7.14 -9.63
C ASP A 213 -3.15 6.65 -11.06
N VAL A 214 -3.96 7.43 -11.79
CA VAL A 214 -4.40 7.10 -13.16
C VAL A 214 -3.22 7.11 -14.13
N GLU A 215 -2.31 8.09 -14.03
CA GLU A 215 -1.15 8.19 -14.91
C GLU A 215 -0.23 6.97 -14.77
N ARG A 216 0.02 6.52 -13.54
CA ARG A 216 0.81 5.30 -13.31
C ARG A 216 0.10 4.07 -13.81
N ALA A 217 -1.21 3.96 -13.61
CA ALA A 217 -2.00 2.85 -14.13
C ALA A 217 -1.85 2.73 -15.65
N LEU A 218 -1.97 3.85 -16.38
CA LEU A 218 -1.78 3.88 -17.83
C LEU A 218 -0.36 3.48 -18.24
N GLN A 219 0.67 3.98 -17.56
CA GLN A 219 2.07 3.59 -17.85
C GLN A 219 2.32 2.08 -17.73
N PHE A 220 1.66 1.41 -16.79
CA PHE A 220 1.74 -0.04 -16.64
C PHE A 220 0.86 -0.78 -17.66
N ALA A 221 -0.33 -0.25 -17.97
CA ALA A 221 -1.27 -0.85 -18.92
C ALA A 221 -0.80 -0.76 -20.38
N ASP A 222 -0.18 0.34 -20.79
CA ASP A 222 0.21 0.65 -22.18
C ASP A 222 0.85 -0.55 -22.92
N PRO A 223 1.87 -1.23 -22.38
CA PRO A 223 2.49 -2.36 -23.08
C PRO A 223 1.58 -3.60 -23.22
N ALA A 224 0.54 -3.72 -22.38
CA ALA A 224 -0.44 -4.80 -22.47
C ALA A 224 -1.65 -4.47 -23.37
N LEU A 225 -1.92 -3.18 -23.62
CA LEU A 225 -3.04 -2.73 -24.45
C LEU A 225 -2.81 -2.91 -25.96
N GLY A 226 -1.58 -3.26 -26.38
CA GLY A 226 -1.26 -3.53 -27.79
C GLY A 226 -1.99 -4.75 -28.39
N SER A 227 -2.58 -5.61 -27.56
CA SER A 227 -3.41 -6.75 -27.98
C SER A 227 -4.80 -6.67 -27.38
N VAL A 228 -5.84 -6.84 -28.21
CA VAL A 228 -7.23 -6.87 -27.76
C VAL A 228 -7.49 -8.18 -27.02
N THR A 229 -7.45 -8.13 -25.70
CA THR A 229 -7.72 -9.25 -24.78
C THR A 229 -8.89 -8.89 -23.87
N MET A 230 -9.54 -9.89 -23.26
CA MET A 230 -10.66 -9.63 -22.36
C MET A 230 -10.24 -8.74 -21.18
N ASP A 231 -9.06 -8.99 -20.61
CA ASP A 231 -8.50 -8.19 -19.52
C ASP A 231 -8.26 -6.72 -19.92
N ALA A 232 -7.87 -6.49 -21.18
CA ALA A 232 -7.66 -5.15 -21.72
C ALA A 232 -9.01 -4.42 -21.92
N LEU A 233 -10.04 -5.11 -22.42
CA LEU A 233 -11.39 -4.54 -22.53
C LEU A 233 -11.96 -4.20 -21.16
N ASP A 234 -11.82 -5.09 -20.18
CA ASP A 234 -12.26 -4.83 -18.81
C ASP A 234 -11.51 -3.65 -18.18
N PHE A 235 -10.19 -3.55 -18.40
CA PHE A 235 -9.40 -2.42 -17.95
C PHE A 235 -9.89 -1.10 -18.56
N LEU A 236 -10.12 -1.06 -19.88
CA LEU A 236 -10.60 0.15 -20.57
C LEU A 236 -12.02 0.54 -20.14
N SER A 237 -12.90 -0.46 -19.91
CA SER A 237 -14.23 -0.21 -19.35
C SER A 237 -14.12 0.44 -17.97
N TYR A 238 -13.25 -0.08 -17.11
CA TYR A 238 -13.02 0.45 -15.77
C TYR A 238 -12.36 1.84 -15.80
N LEU A 239 -11.40 2.05 -16.71
CA LEU A 239 -10.77 3.35 -16.94
C LEU A 239 -11.81 4.40 -17.32
N ARG A 240 -12.70 4.08 -18.27
CA ARG A 240 -13.77 4.99 -18.71
C ARG A 240 -14.75 5.34 -17.58
N GLU A 241 -15.06 4.41 -16.68
CA GLU A 241 -15.90 4.68 -15.51
C GLU A 241 -15.22 5.63 -14.52
N ARG A 242 -13.90 5.55 -14.39
CA ARG A 242 -13.11 6.36 -13.44
C ARG A 242 -12.70 7.72 -14.01
N ASP A 243 -12.37 7.77 -15.29
CA ASP A 243 -11.98 8.96 -16.02
C ASP A 243 -12.66 8.98 -17.39
N ALA A 244 -13.74 9.76 -17.48
CA ALA A 244 -14.53 9.86 -18.70
C ALA A 244 -13.82 10.61 -19.84
N ALA A 245 -12.68 11.28 -19.55
CA ALA A 245 -11.92 12.07 -20.51
C ALA A 245 -10.63 11.39 -21.00
N ALA A 246 -10.28 10.23 -20.44
CA ALA A 246 -9.12 9.42 -20.80
C ALA A 246 -9.29 8.63 -22.11
#